data_AF-A0AB38Q2G0-F1
#
_entry.id   AF-A0AB38Q2G0-F1
#
_cell.length_a   1.000
_cell.length_b   1.000
_cell.length_c   1.000
_cell.angle_alpha   90.00
_cell.angle_beta   90.00
_cell.angle_gamma   90.00
#
_symmetry.space_group_name_H-M   'P 1'
#
loop_
_entity.id
_entity.type
_entity.pdbx_description
1 polymer ?
#
loop_
_entity_poly.entity_id
_entity_poly.type
_entity_poly.pdbx_seq_one_letter_code
_entity_poly.pdbx_strand_id
1 'polypeptide(L)'
;MITKCRICGGEFFEKPILSLKNMPESAQGFLAYKSDNQAMDINIVQCKFCGTIQLDCNTVSYYKDVIRVGGETKTTSNIRREQFKEFIKKYNLENKKIVEIGSGNGDFLKILNEFNVDCYGIEHSNENITISSMGGGVN
;
A
#
# COMPACT_ATOMS: atom_id res chain seq x y z
N MET A 1 19.99 8.05 3.51
CA MET A 1 19.31 7.43 4.67
C MET A 1 18.53 8.50 5.41
N ILE A 2 17.36 8.15 5.91
CA ILE A 2 16.46 9.00 6.67
C ILE A 2 16.91 9.02 8.12
N THR A 3 17.05 10.21 8.68
CA THR A 3 17.58 10.43 10.04
C THR A 3 16.52 10.89 11.04
N LYS A 4 15.29 11.16 10.56
CA LYS A 4 14.16 11.63 11.37
C LYS A 4 12.91 10.81 11.08
N CYS A 5 12.07 10.62 12.08
CA CYS A 5 10.84 9.85 11.98
C CYS A 5 9.87 10.49 10.98
N ARG A 6 9.36 9.72 10.01
CA ARG A 6 8.34 10.19 9.06
C ARG A 6 7.03 10.66 9.70
N ILE A 7 6.72 10.18 10.91
CA ILE A 7 5.44 10.48 11.59
C ILE A 7 5.54 11.73 12.45
N CYS A 8 6.58 11.86 13.29
CA CYS A 8 6.68 12.97 14.24
C CYS A 8 7.92 13.84 14.10
N GLY A 9 8.82 13.54 13.15
CA GLY A 9 10.11 14.25 13.00
C GLY A 9 11.12 13.97 14.11
N GLY A 10 10.78 13.15 15.11
CA GLY A 10 11.66 12.78 16.22
C GLY A 10 12.83 11.88 15.80
N GLU A 11 13.79 11.74 16.70
CA GLU A 11 15.01 10.93 16.48
C GLU A 11 14.78 9.43 16.69
N PHE A 12 15.69 8.63 16.13
CA PHE A 12 15.72 7.18 16.31
C PHE A 12 16.65 6.77 17.47
N PHE A 13 16.44 5.56 18.00
CA PHE A 13 17.43 4.89 18.84
C PHE A 13 18.77 4.74 18.10
N GLU A 14 19.89 4.81 18.82
CA GLU A 14 21.23 4.79 18.21
C GLU A 14 21.49 3.47 17.46
N LYS A 15 21.00 2.36 18.01
CA LYS A 15 21.10 1.06 17.38
C LYS A 15 19.79 0.73 16.64
N PRO A 16 19.86 0.29 15.38
CA PRO A 16 18.69 -0.23 14.70
C PRO A 16 18.19 -1.50 15.38
N ILE A 17 16.90 -1.80 15.23
CA ILE A 17 16.28 -3.04 15.69
C ILE A 17 16.85 -4.23 14.91
N LEU A 18 16.99 -4.05 13.59
CA LEU A 18 17.52 -5.05 12.66
C LEU A 18 18.22 -4.34 11.50
N SER A 19 19.36 -4.88 11.09
CA SER A 19 20.07 -4.45 9.89
C SER A 19 20.06 -5.57 8.86
N LEU A 20 19.46 -5.32 7.70
CA LEU A 20 19.46 -6.21 6.56
C LEU A 20 20.55 -5.74 5.59
N LYS A 21 21.47 -6.64 5.26
CA LYS A 21 22.65 -6.32 4.43
C LYS A 21 22.47 -6.83 3.02
N ASN A 22 22.95 -6.07 2.03
CA ASN A 22 22.99 -6.48 0.62
C ASN A 22 21.61 -6.92 0.08
N MET A 23 20.56 -6.16 0.40
CA MET A 23 19.20 -6.39 -0.08
C MET A 23 19.01 -5.76 -1.47
N PRO A 24 18.16 -6.33 -2.35
CA PRO A 24 17.76 -5.65 -3.57
C PRO A 24 17.13 -4.29 -3.27
N GLU A 25 17.44 -3.27 -4.08
CA GLU A 25 16.88 -1.92 -3.89
C GLU A 25 15.38 -1.83 -4.16
N SER A 26 14.81 -2.78 -4.90
CA SER A 26 13.37 -2.82 -5.19
C SER A 26 12.85 -4.23 -5.36
N ALA A 27 11.54 -4.39 -5.20
CA ALA A 27 10.82 -5.65 -5.42
C ALA A 27 10.29 -5.82 -6.86
N GLN A 28 10.19 -4.73 -7.64
CA GLN A 28 9.60 -4.72 -8.99
C GLN A 28 10.63 -4.49 -10.11
N GLY A 29 11.92 -4.64 -9.81
CA GLY A 29 13.02 -4.45 -10.76
C GLY A 29 13.76 -5.74 -11.07
N PHE A 30 13.07 -6.78 -11.53
CA PHE A 30 13.75 -8.02 -11.95
C PHE A 30 14.68 -7.70 -13.13
N LEU A 31 15.98 -7.81 -12.87
CA LEU A 31 17.01 -7.49 -13.85
C LEU A 31 17.14 -8.63 -14.86
N ALA A 32 17.28 -8.27 -16.13
CA ALA A 32 17.59 -9.24 -17.18
C ALA A 32 18.99 -9.84 -17.01
N TYR A 33 19.93 -9.09 -16.40
CA TYR A 33 21.32 -9.49 -16.22
C TYR A 33 21.82 -9.23 -14.79
N LYS A 34 22.65 -10.13 -14.26
CA LYS A 34 23.15 -10.09 -12.88
C LYS A 34 24.14 -8.94 -12.60
N SER A 35 24.83 -8.43 -13.62
CA SER A 35 25.83 -7.37 -13.49
C SER A 35 25.24 -6.03 -13.04
N ASP A 36 23.92 -5.86 -13.19
CA ASP A 36 23.23 -4.60 -12.95
C ASP A 36 22.63 -4.57 -11.53
N ASN A 37 23.01 -5.53 -10.68
CA ASN A 37 22.44 -5.71 -9.36
C ASN A 37 22.81 -4.54 -8.44
N GLN A 38 21.83 -3.68 -8.19
CA GLN A 38 21.93 -2.64 -7.19
C GLN A 38 21.43 -3.20 -5.86
N ALA A 39 22.34 -3.23 -4.88
CA ALA A 39 22.06 -3.70 -3.55
C ALA A 39 22.26 -2.58 -2.54
N MET A 40 21.43 -2.59 -1.50
CA MET A 40 21.51 -1.64 -0.41
C MET A 40 21.40 -2.33 0.95
N ASP A 41 21.99 -1.68 1.94
CA ASP A 41 21.72 -2.00 3.33
C ASP A 41 20.47 -1.24 3.79
N ILE A 42 19.59 -1.93 4.50
CA ILE A 42 18.34 -1.38 5.01
C ILE A 42 18.28 -1.63 6.51
N ASN A 43 18.03 -0.59 7.31
CA ASN A 43 17.82 -0.76 8.73
C ASN A 43 16.35 -0.57 9.10
N ILE A 44 15.89 -1.42 10.02
CA ILE A 44 14.63 -1.24 10.73
C ILE A 44 14.95 -0.45 12.00
N VAL A 45 14.43 0.75 12.10
CA VAL A 45 14.68 1.69 13.21
C VAL A 45 13.40 2.02 13.95
N GLN A 46 13.52 2.37 15.23
CA GLN A 46 12.40 2.82 16.06
C GLN A 46 12.59 4.26 16.51
N CYS A 47 11.53 5.07 16.40
CA CYS A 47 11.52 6.43 16.92
C CYS A 47 11.49 6.45 18.45
N LYS A 48 12.39 7.23 19.07
CA LYS A 48 12.46 7.43 20.53
C LYS A 48 11.22 8.12 21.12
N PHE A 49 10.51 8.89 20.30
CA PHE A 49 9.44 9.80 20.76
C PHE A 49 8.05 9.20 20.57
N CYS A 50 7.71 8.75 19.36
CA CYS A 50 6.38 8.21 19.05
C CYS A 50 6.34 6.68 18.93
N GLY A 51 7.49 6.00 19.08
CA GLY A 51 7.58 4.54 19.02
C GLY A 51 7.43 3.92 17.63
N THR A 52 7.20 4.71 16.56
CA THR A 52 7.04 4.19 15.19
C THR A 52 8.28 3.42 14.75
N ILE A 53 8.05 2.19 14.28
CA ILE A 53 9.04 1.35 13.61
C ILE A 53 8.95 1.60 12.09
N GLN A 54 10.08 1.88 11.44
CA GLN A 54 10.15 2.17 10.01
C GLN A 54 11.51 1.80 9.41
N LEU A 55 11.61 1.78 8.08
CA LEU A 55 12.89 1.68 7.39
C LEU A 55 13.60 3.04 7.35
N ASP A 56 14.93 3.05 7.40
CA ASP A 56 15.75 4.26 7.29
C ASP A 56 16.22 4.57 5.85
N CYS A 57 15.65 3.89 4.85
CA CYS A 57 15.91 4.15 3.44
C CYS A 57 14.85 5.08 2.82
N ASN A 58 15.14 5.63 1.64
CA ASN A 58 14.15 6.36 0.84
C ASN A 58 13.10 5.39 0.29
N THR A 59 11.94 5.93 -0.12
CA THR A 59 10.94 5.13 -0.82
C THR A 59 11.46 4.70 -2.19
N VAL A 60 11.07 3.50 -2.64
CA VAL A 60 11.27 3.04 -4.02
C VAL A 60 10.56 3.96 -5.02
N SER A 61 11.01 3.99 -6.28
CA SER A 61 10.49 4.92 -7.30
C SER A 61 8.97 4.81 -7.54
N TYR A 62 8.45 3.60 -7.50
CA TYR A 62 7.04 3.27 -7.72
C TYR A 62 6.18 3.28 -6.45
N TYR A 63 6.64 3.88 -5.34
CA TYR A 63 5.93 3.76 -4.04
C TYR A 63 4.48 4.27 -4.02
N LYS A 64 4.08 5.07 -5.02
CA LYS A 64 2.70 5.55 -5.19
C LYS A 64 1.84 4.62 -6.05
N ASP A 65 2.47 3.75 -6.83
CA ASP A 65 1.79 2.82 -7.73
C ASP A 65 1.44 1.55 -6.96
N VAL A 66 0.18 1.13 -7.05
CA VAL A 66 -0.19 -0.19 -6.53
C VAL A 66 0.38 -1.26 -7.45
N ILE A 67 1.40 -1.98 -6.96
CA ILE A 67 2.16 -3.01 -7.70
C ILE A 67 1.61 -4.43 -7.54
N ARG A 68 0.46 -4.60 -6.87
CA ARG A 68 -0.12 -5.93 -6.65
C ARG A 68 -0.91 -6.35 -7.89
N VAL A 69 -0.45 -7.39 -8.57
CA VAL A 69 -1.18 -8.06 -9.65
C VAL A 69 -1.93 -9.27 -9.09
N GLY A 70 -3.23 -9.40 -9.40
CA GLY A 70 -4.03 -10.58 -9.08
C GLY A 70 -4.40 -10.69 -7.60
N GLY A 71 -5.62 -10.30 -7.25
CA GLY A 71 -6.07 -10.22 -5.86
C GLY A 71 -7.23 -11.10 -5.45
N GLU A 72 -7.94 -11.68 -6.41
CA GLU A 72 -9.27 -12.25 -6.14
C GLU A 72 -9.31 -13.76 -6.34
N THR A 73 -8.89 -14.48 -5.32
CA THR A 73 -9.48 -15.81 -5.11
C THR A 73 -10.88 -15.61 -4.56
N LYS A 74 -11.82 -16.52 -4.87
CA LYS A 74 -13.18 -16.49 -4.30
C LYS A 74 -13.15 -16.34 -2.78
N THR A 75 -12.19 -16.98 -2.11
CA THR A 75 -11.99 -16.89 -0.66
C THR A 75 -11.64 -15.47 -0.23
N THR A 76 -10.70 -14.81 -0.89
CA THR A 76 -10.28 -13.44 -0.56
C THR A 76 -11.40 -12.43 -0.76
N SER A 77 -12.15 -12.52 -1.86
CA SER A 77 -13.27 -11.61 -2.12
C SER A 77 -14.40 -11.81 -1.09
N ASN A 78 -14.68 -13.04 -0.65
CA ASN A 78 -15.67 -13.30 0.39
C ASN A 78 -15.26 -12.76 1.76
N ILE A 79 -13.99 -12.94 2.15
CA ILE A 79 -13.47 -12.34 3.39
C ILE A 79 -13.62 -10.81 3.33
N ARG A 80 -13.31 -10.21 2.18
CA ARG A 80 -13.41 -8.76 2.00
C ARG A 80 -14.86 -8.26 2.06
N ARG A 81 -15.81 -9.00 1.47
CA ARG A 81 -17.26 -8.70 1.59
C ARG A 81 -17.72 -8.65 3.04
N GLU A 82 -17.37 -9.66 3.84
CA GLU A 82 -17.76 -9.68 5.26
C GLU A 82 -17.13 -8.52 6.03
N GLN A 83 -15.83 -8.23 5.78
CA GLN A 83 -15.16 -7.07 6.38
C GLN A 83 -15.83 -5.74 6.02
N PHE A 84 -16.22 -5.54 4.76
CA PHE A 84 -16.90 -4.32 4.33
C PHE A 84 -18.32 -4.22 4.88
N LYS A 85 -19.06 -5.32 4.91
CA LYS A 85 -20.38 -5.38 5.55
C LYS A 85 -20.31 -5.01 7.04
N GLU A 86 -19.35 -5.56 7.77
CA GLU A 86 -19.12 -5.23 9.18
C GLU A 86 -18.69 -3.76 9.36
N PHE A 87 -17.79 -3.27 8.52
CA PHE A 87 -17.33 -1.87 8.55
C PHE A 87 -18.48 -0.88 8.30
N ILE A 88 -19.27 -1.10 7.24
CA ILE A 88 -20.40 -0.25 6.87
C ILE A 88 -21.44 -0.25 7.99
N LYS A 89 -21.79 -1.42 8.53
CA LYS A 89 -22.74 -1.56 9.62
C LYS A 89 -22.23 -0.91 10.91
N LYS A 90 -20.97 -1.15 11.29
CA LYS A 90 -20.38 -0.65 12.55
C LYS A 90 -20.38 0.87 12.63
N TYR A 91 -20.21 1.55 11.49
CA TYR A 91 -20.10 3.01 11.42
C TYR A 91 -21.27 3.69 10.72
N ASN A 92 -22.37 2.97 10.44
CA ASN A 92 -23.57 3.50 9.76
C ASN A 92 -23.24 4.24 8.44
N LEU A 93 -22.46 3.59 7.58
CA LEU A 93 -21.95 4.18 6.34
C LEU A 93 -22.88 4.01 5.14
N GLU A 94 -24.07 3.44 5.32
CA GLU A 94 -25.06 3.37 4.24
C GLU A 94 -25.38 4.76 3.69
N ASN A 95 -25.39 4.88 2.36
CA ASN A 95 -25.54 6.12 1.60
C ASN A 95 -24.46 7.18 1.91
N LYS A 96 -23.32 6.78 2.48
CA LYS A 96 -22.17 7.67 2.71
C LYS A 96 -21.12 7.50 1.63
N LYS A 97 -20.26 8.52 1.52
CA LYS A 97 -19.10 8.52 0.63
C LYS A 97 -17.94 7.76 1.27
N ILE A 98 -17.27 6.92 0.49
CA ILE A 98 -16.07 6.18 0.89
C ILE A 98 -14.98 6.45 -0.14
N VAL A 99 -13.76 6.73 0.33
CA VAL A 99 -12.59 6.92 -0.54
C VAL A 99 -11.56 5.84 -0.24
N GLU A 100 -11.13 5.12 -1.26
CA GLU A 100 -10.00 4.17 -1.21
C GLU A 100 -8.74 4.84 -1.76
N ILE A 101 -7.69 4.95 -0.93
CA ILE A 101 -6.39 5.49 -1.33
C ILE A 101 -5.46 4.34 -1.69
N GLY A 102 -4.89 4.38 -2.90
CA GLY A 102 -4.18 3.25 -3.50
C GLY A 102 -5.17 2.17 -3.94
N SER A 103 -6.19 2.55 -4.72
CA SER A 103 -7.25 1.64 -5.18
C SER A 103 -6.79 0.65 -6.24
N GLY A 104 -5.59 0.83 -6.83
CA GLY A 104 -5.07 -0.04 -7.86
C GLY A 104 -6.04 -0.21 -9.03
N ASN A 105 -6.22 -1.44 -9.47
CA ASN A 105 -7.13 -1.82 -10.55
C ASN A 105 -8.63 -1.84 -10.15
N GLY A 106 -8.97 -1.42 -8.93
CA GLY A 106 -10.36 -1.30 -8.45
C GLY A 106 -10.99 -2.60 -7.93
N ASP A 107 -10.22 -3.65 -7.64
CA ASP A 107 -10.75 -4.93 -7.12
C ASP A 107 -11.61 -4.72 -5.85
N PHE A 108 -11.15 -3.92 -4.90
CA PHE A 108 -11.92 -3.64 -3.68
C PHE A 108 -13.07 -2.65 -3.90
N LEU A 109 -12.93 -1.68 -4.81
CA LEU A 109 -14.03 -0.79 -5.20
C LEU A 109 -15.20 -1.56 -5.78
N LYS A 110 -14.95 -2.59 -6.61
CA LYS A 110 -16.01 -3.46 -7.15
C LYS A 110 -16.81 -4.13 -6.04
N ILE A 111 -16.13 -4.63 -5.00
CA ILE A 111 -16.79 -5.25 -3.85
C ILE A 111 -17.55 -4.20 -3.03
N LEU A 112 -16.99 -2.99 -2.82
CA LEU A 112 -17.68 -1.91 -2.12
C LEU A 112 -18.96 -1.46 -2.84
N ASN A 113 -18.95 -1.44 -4.17
CA ASN A 113 -20.10 -1.11 -5.00
C ASN A 113 -21.24 -2.15 -4.94
N GLU A 114 -21.01 -3.34 -4.35
CA GLU A 114 -22.09 -4.28 -4.03
C GLU A 114 -22.97 -3.79 -2.87
N PHE A 115 -22.48 -2.82 -2.08
CA PHE A 115 -23.19 -2.22 -0.95
C PHE A 115 -23.77 -0.86 -1.32
N ASN A 116 -24.75 -0.40 -0.55
CA ASN A 116 -25.38 0.90 -0.75
C ASN A 116 -24.50 2.03 -0.19
N VAL A 117 -23.37 2.29 -0.85
CA VAL A 117 -22.38 3.34 -0.53
C VAL A 117 -21.94 4.03 -1.81
N ASP A 118 -21.42 5.25 -1.69
CA ASP A 118 -20.87 6.01 -2.82
C ASP A 118 -19.34 5.96 -2.75
N CYS A 119 -18.71 5.01 -3.47
CA CYS A 119 -17.28 4.75 -3.33
C CYS A 119 -16.45 5.34 -4.49
N TYR A 120 -15.25 5.82 -4.15
CA TYR A 120 -14.31 6.45 -5.07
C TYR A 120 -12.90 5.94 -4.80
N GLY A 121 -12.09 5.74 -5.83
CA GLY A 121 -10.67 5.44 -5.67
C GLY A 121 -9.76 6.62 -5.96
N ILE A 122 -8.57 6.58 -5.37
CA ILE A 122 -7.44 7.44 -5.70
C ILE A 122 -6.26 6.52 -6.01
N GLU A 123 -5.75 6.60 -7.24
CA GLU A 123 -4.64 5.80 -7.72
C GLU A 123 -3.65 6.69 -8.48
N HIS A 124 -2.35 6.37 -8.42
CA HIS A 124 -1.31 7.12 -9.14
C HIS A 124 -0.97 6.50 -10.50
N SER A 125 -1.02 5.17 -10.62
CA SER A 125 -0.70 4.48 -11.87
C SER A 125 -1.82 4.66 -12.91
N ASN A 126 -1.50 5.30 -14.03
CA ASN A 126 -2.42 5.47 -15.17
C ASN A 126 -2.93 4.13 -15.71
N GLU A 127 -2.11 3.08 -15.67
CA GLU A 127 -2.52 1.75 -16.11
C GLU A 127 -3.61 1.19 -15.19
N ASN A 128 -3.40 1.26 -13.88
CA ASN A 128 -4.38 0.81 -12.89
C ASN A 128 -5.69 1.62 -12.97
N ILE A 129 -5.60 2.94 -13.14
CA ILE A 129 -6.77 3.81 -13.36
C ILE A 129 -7.55 3.34 -14.58
N THR A 130 -6.87 3.13 -15.71
CA THR A 130 -7.49 2.69 -16.96
C THR A 130 -8.20 1.35 -16.79
N ILE A 131 -7.57 0.38 -16.14
CA ILE A 131 -8.15 -0.94 -15.88
C ILE A 131 -9.40 -0.83 -14.99
N SER A 132 -9.35 -0.02 -13.94
CA SER A 132 -10.47 0.17 -13.01
C SER A 132 -11.68 0.80 -13.71
N SER A 133 -11.46 1.85 -14.51
CA SER A 133 -12.51 2.53 -15.26
C SER A 133 -13.18 1.61 -16.30
N MET A 134 -12.42 0.73 -16.95
CA MET A 134 -12.98 -0.28 -17.85
C MET A 134 -13.81 -1.35 -17.12
N GLY A 135 -13.49 -1.62 -15.84
CA GLY A 135 -14.15 -2.60 -15.00
C GLY A 135 -15.36 -2.09 -14.21
N GLY A 136 -15.83 -0.86 -14.47
CA GLY A 136 -16.95 -0.23 -13.77
C GLY A 136 -16.59 0.42 -12.43
N GLY A 137 -15.31 0.58 -12.11
CA GLY A 137 -14.84 1.35 -10.96
C GLY A 137 -14.87 2.85 -11.22
N VAL A 138 -15.26 3.64 -10.21
CA VAL A 138 -15.16 5.10 -10.25
C VAL A 138 -13.83 5.49 -9.60
N ASN A 139 -12.82 5.70 -10.44
CA ASN A 139 -11.49 6.22 -10.09
C ASN A 139 -11.33 7.64 -10.64
#